data_AF-A0A8J8G057-F1
#
_entry.id   AF-A0A8J8G057-F1
#
_cell.length_a   1.000
_cell.length_b   1.000
_cell.length_c   1.000
_cell.angle_alpha   90.00
_cell.angle_beta   90.00
_cell.angle_gamma   90.00
#
_symmetry.space_group_name_H-M   'P 1'
#
loop_
_entity.id
_entity.type
_entity.pdbx_description
1 polymer ?
#
loop_
_entity_poly.entity_id
_entity_poly.type
_entity_poly.pdbx_seq_one_letter_code
_entity_poly.pdbx_strand_id
1 'polypeptide(L)'
;MSSSSKKEINANIRKNIRIPAKDNEELVLYLNSSLKNITNQLTSFFEEKTASNFRKFQLGSVETDFSLTYGILRSNSLITLADWLFDLPKMIKNYMLQFIIVKESILHYFNMKMDYNFSEIEEVITNIGSILLLAEVFSINAFDSPLIASIRARIYPSEICGKDNVFWDNLLRLLFCKKIPFANVLKLSKEIFSNRSEDITQEDIINVFSKWVFDTAVKEEDVIIPIYLTDRLIAIVDQLLELGYENGSAPNIASKVDLHENTIRNQMTYLTQHYSTFWRPEFNLEKLNLNNYFLRIQMKDSSSFEKVSQMIINIPYVMSVYHGKYPENQIIYTPHLYCPHIIANNLDAKLQDLQNKKIIDSYTLQIVREKKHYASISNYPFEPKKKTFQDLIDGKHNEILRKYVFSHSKKEFSMEIEDEIPFDYNLLYFLSILRSKYLLRSRYGVAISELPKLYELNNISSVDVIKQTDFLNQIEIRARKRGLLTYCFFIRSLTRRGSDILVTEIKNIDEYPKKLLDEVIEKLRVFSFLGQITLYDRIIFTMPGVSHQHYIKEIIQNELNKTEMEAIFYTIGIANSKILSLHELYDFDDQKWKIKGI
;
A
#
# COMPACT_ATOMS: atom_id res chain seq x y z
N MET A 1 -34.23 -5.00 -0.04
CA MET A 1 -34.25 -6.47 0.21
C MET A 1 -34.06 -6.74 1.69
N SER A 2 -34.95 -7.56 2.28
CA SER A 2 -34.81 -8.06 3.65
C SER A 2 -33.59 -8.98 3.80
N SER A 3 -33.06 -9.15 5.00
CA SER A 3 -31.98 -10.10 5.31
C SER A 3 -32.36 -11.57 5.00
N SER A 4 -33.66 -11.89 4.95
CA SER A 4 -34.19 -13.22 4.60
C SER A 4 -33.99 -13.58 3.12
N SER A 5 -34.32 -12.66 2.20
CA SER A 5 -34.18 -12.88 0.75
C SER A 5 -32.74 -13.11 0.29
N LYS A 6 -31.75 -12.44 0.92
CA LYS A 6 -30.32 -12.66 0.62
C LYS A 6 -29.82 -14.04 1.08
N LYS A 7 -30.30 -14.53 2.23
CA LYS A 7 -29.91 -15.86 2.74
C LYS A 7 -30.40 -16.97 1.82
N GLU A 8 -31.61 -16.83 1.28
CA GLU A 8 -32.22 -17.80 0.37
C GLU A 8 -31.49 -17.86 -0.99
N ILE A 9 -31.14 -16.70 -1.57
CA ILE A 9 -30.33 -16.64 -2.80
C ILE A 9 -28.96 -17.29 -2.59
N ASN A 10 -28.26 -16.96 -1.50
CA ASN A 10 -26.94 -17.54 -1.21
C ASN A 10 -27.01 -19.06 -0.98
N ALA A 11 -28.07 -19.56 -0.33
CA ALA A 11 -28.29 -20.99 -0.14
C ALA A 11 -28.51 -21.72 -1.49
N ASN A 12 -29.28 -21.10 -2.39
CA ASN A 12 -29.54 -21.66 -3.72
C ASN A 12 -28.29 -21.64 -4.61
N ILE A 13 -27.51 -20.54 -4.59
CA ILE A 13 -26.20 -20.48 -5.26
C ILE A 13 -25.28 -21.58 -4.73
N ARG A 14 -25.21 -21.77 -3.39
CA ARG A 14 -24.38 -22.81 -2.76
C ARG A 14 -24.69 -24.22 -3.26
N LYS A 15 -25.97 -24.54 -3.44
CA LYS A 15 -26.42 -25.83 -3.95
C LYS A 15 -25.95 -26.05 -5.40
N ASN A 16 -25.97 -25.00 -6.21
CA ASN A 16 -25.60 -25.02 -7.62
C ASN A 16 -24.09 -24.92 -7.88
N ILE A 17 -23.25 -24.79 -6.85
CA ILE A 17 -21.78 -24.76 -6.99
C ILE A 17 -21.13 -26.07 -6.50
N ARG A 18 -21.86 -26.93 -5.76
CA ARG A 18 -21.31 -28.21 -5.25
C ARG A 18 -21.28 -29.29 -6.33
N ILE A 19 -20.08 -29.55 -6.86
CA ILE A 19 -19.85 -30.53 -7.94
C ILE A 19 -20.12 -31.97 -7.46
N PRO A 20 -21.14 -32.65 -8.00
CA PRO A 20 -21.35 -34.08 -7.80
C PRO A 20 -20.36 -34.83 -8.70
N ALA A 21 -19.56 -35.75 -8.15
CA ALA A 21 -18.64 -36.53 -8.97
C ALA A 21 -19.33 -37.79 -9.50
N LYS A 22 -19.13 -38.15 -10.78
CA LYS A 22 -18.69 -39.51 -11.19
C LYS A 22 -18.24 -39.69 -12.65
N ASP A 23 -18.65 -38.87 -13.62
CA ASP A 23 -18.04 -38.88 -14.98
C ASP A 23 -17.92 -37.47 -15.61
N ASN A 24 -17.21 -37.38 -16.74
CA ASN A 24 -16.91 -36.12 -17.44
C ASN A 24 -18.12 -35.52 -18.18
N GLU A 25 -19.05 -36.35 -18.67
CA GLU A 25 -20.24 -35.89 -19.41
C GLU A 25 -21.31 -35.35 -18.45
N GLU A 26 -21.59 -36.08 -17.36
CA GLU A 26 -22.40 -35.65 -16.22
C GLU A 26 -21.86 -34.35 -15.62
N LEU A 27 -20.53 -34.23 -15.54
CA LEU A 27 -19.88 -33.02 -15.05
C LEU A 27 -20.16 -31.85 -15.98
N VAL A 28 -19.99 -31.99 -17.29
CA VAL A 28 -20.32 -30.93 -18.26
C VAL A 28 -21.82 -30.54 -18.21
N LEU A 29 -22.72 -31.51 -18.08
CA LEU A 29 -24.15 -31.26 -17.89
C LEU A 29 -24.42 -30.46 -16.61
N TYR A 30 -23.75 -30.82 -15.51
CA TYR A 30 -23.82 -30.10 -14.25
C TYR A 30 -23.28 -28.67 -14.36
N LEU A 31 -22.12 -28.46 -14.99
CA LEU A 31 -21.52 -27.14 -15.21
C LEU A 31 -22.48 -26.23 -15.99
N ASN A 32 -23.08 -26.76 -17.06
CA ASN A 32 -24.06 -26.05 -17.88
C ASN A 32 -25.34 -25.68 -17.11
N SER A 33 -25.88 -26.62 -16.32
CA SER A 33 -27.03 -26.35 -15.46
C SER A 33 -26.72 -25.27 -14.41
N SER A 34 -25.54 -25.37 -13.79
CA SER A 34 -25.07 -24.46 -12.76
C SER A 34 -24.85 -23.04 -13.29
N LEU A 35 -24.22 -22.92 -14.47
CA LEU A 35 -24.04 -21.66 -15.20
C LEU A 35 -25.38 -20.94 -15.38
N LYS A 36 -26.36 -21.64 -15.96
CA LYS A 36 -27.71 -21.11 -16.19
C LYS A 36 -28.38 -20.67 -14.90
N ASN A 37 -28.34 -21.52 -13.86
CA ASN A 37 -29.01 -21.25 -12.60
C ASN A 37 -28.41 -20.05 -11.87
N ILE A 38 -27.07 -19.97 -11.79
CA ILE A 38 -26.38 -18.87 -11.11
C ILE A 38 -26.57 -17.58 -11.90
N THR A 39 -26.44 -17.58 -13.23
CA THR A 39 -26.68 -16.38 -14.03
C THR A 39 -28.12 -15.89 -13.87
N ASN A 40 -29.13 -16.77 -13.91
CA ASN A 40 -30.52 -16.36 -13.66
C ASN A 40 -30.72 -15.76 -12.26
N GLN A 41 -30.02 -16.28 -11.25
CA GLN A 41 -30.03 -15.71 -9.90
C GLN A 41 -29.38 -14.33 -9.86
N LEU A 42 -28.28 -14.11 -10.58
CA LEU A 42 -27.66 -12.79 -10.75
C LEU A 42 -28.60 -11.81 -11.48
N THR A 43 -29.27 -12.26 -12.54
CA THR A 43 -30.23 -11.41 -13.28
C THR A 43 -31.44 -11.04 -12.43
N SER A 44 -31.98 -12.01 -11.66
CA SER A 44 -33.08 -11.76 -10.72
C SER A 44 -32.67 -10.81 -9.60
N PHE A 45 -31.41 -10.86 -9.14
CA PHE A 45 -30.89 -9.96 -8.12
C PHE A 45 -30.96 -8.48 -8.55
N PHE A 46 -30.92 -8.19 -9.85
CA PHE A 46 -31.01 -6.84 -10.42
C PHE A 46 -32.37 -6.50 -11.03
N GLU A 47 -33.40 -7.35 -10.85
CA GLU A 47 -34.74 -7.14 -11.41
C GLU A 47 -34.71 -7.04 -12.96
N GLU A 48 -33.83 -7.80 -13.60
CA GLU A 48 -33.65 -7.78 -15.04
C GLU A 48 -34.28 -9.00 -15.74
N LYS A 49 -34.49 -8.91 -17.07
CA LYS A 49 -34.97 -10.04 -17.88
C LYS A 49 -33.93 -11.15 -17.95
N THR A 50 -34.35 -12.37 -17.59
CA THR A 50 -33.55 -13.61 -17.65
C THR A 50 -33.03 -13.89 -19.06
N ALA A 51 -31.83 -14.47 -19.15
CA ALA A 51 -31.22 -14.83 -20.43
C ALA A 51 -31.97 -15.97 -21.12
N SER A 52 -32.08 -15.87 -22.44
CA SER A 52 -32.49 -16.98 -23.31
C SER A 52 -31.30 -17.76 -23.86
N ASN A 53 -30.14 -17.12 -24.07
CA ASN A 53 -28.97 -17.71 -24.71
C ASN A 53 -27.76 -17.74 -23.76
N PHE A 54 -27.26 -18.94 -23.47
CA PHE A 54 -26.06 -19.17 -22.66
C PHE A 54 -25.00 -19.87 -23.52
N ARG A 55 -23.73 -19.45 -23.43
CA ARG A 55 -22.63 -20.31 -23.89
C ARG A 55 -22.66 -21.62 -23.11
N LYS A 56 -22.31 -22.72 -23.76
CA LYS A 56 -22.27 -24.05 -23.15
C LYS A 56 -20.84 -24.50 -22.87
N PHE A 57 -20.61 -25.07 -21.70
CA PHE A 57 -19.38 -25.79 -21.39
C PHE A 57 -19.25 -27.04 -22.25
N GLN A 58 -18.02 -27.29 -22.72
CA GLN A 58 -17.60 -28.53 -23.38
C GLN A 58 -16.14 -28.85 -23.01
N LEU A 59 -15.72 -30.09 -23.25
CA LEU A 59 -14.32 -30.50 -23.11
C LEU A 59 -13.60 -30.37 -24.45
N GLY A 60 -12.31 -30.03 -24.41
CA GLY A 60 -11.49 -30.02 -25.61
C GLY A 60 -10.04 -29.63 -25.33
N SER A 61 -9.16 -30.00 -26.26
CA SER A 61 -7.76 -29.61 -26.23
C SER A 61 -7.63 -28.11 -26.51
N VAL A 62 -7.12 -27.36 -25.54
CA VAL A 62 -6.76 -25.96 -25.76
C VAL A 62 -5.24 -25.89 -25.92
N GLU A 63 -4.76 -25.46 -27.09
CA GLU A 63 -3.32 -25.32 -27.37
C GLU A 63 -2.67 -24.35 -26.39
N THR A 64 -1.47 -24.68 -25.92
CA THR A 64 -0.75 -24.01 -24.83
C THR A 64 -0.32 -22.58 -25.13
N ASP A 65 -0.39 -22.14 -26.39
CA ASP A 65 0.33 -20.93 -26.85
C ASP A 65 -0.56 -19.70 -27.10
N PHE A 66 -1.86 -19.78 -26.77
CA PHE A 66 -2.75 -18.60 -26.76
C PHE A 66 -3.30 -18.36 -25.36
N SER A 67 -2.74 -17.38 -24.65
CA SER A 67 -3.37 -16.60 -23.55
C SER A 67 -4.41 -17.33 -22.67
N LEU A 68 -4.11 -18.58 -22.27
CA LEU A 68 -4.99 -19.45 -21.51
C LEU A 68 -5.05 -19.01 -20.04
N THR A 69 -5.89 -18.04 -19.74
CA THR A 69 -6.35 -17.82 -18.37
C THR A 69 -7.19 -19.03 -17.94
N TYR A 70 -6.63 -19.88 -17.07
CA TYR A 70 -7.24 -21.07 -16.43
C TYR A 70 -7.53 -22.29 -17.32
N GLY A 71 -7.04 -22.37 -18.55
CA GLY A 71 -7.40 -23.50 -19.43
C GLY A 71 -8.85 -23.39 -19.93
N ILE A 72 -9.29 -22.18 -20.30
CA ILE A 72 -10.61 -21.93 -20.88
C ILE A 72 -10.45 -21.24 -22.23
N LEU A 73 -11.11 -21.75 -23.27
CA LEU A 73 -11.28 -21.07 -24.54
C LEU A 73 -12.74 -20.68 -24.74
N ARG A 74 -13.00 -19.40 -25.04
CA ARG A 74 -14.36 -18.90 -25.27
C ARG A 74 -14.61 -18.69 -26.76
N SER A 75 -15.76 -19.15 -27.23
CA SER A 75 -16.34 -18.76 -28.51
C SER A 75 -17.72 -18.14 -28.27
N ASN A 76 -18.39 -17.66 -29.32
CA ASN A 76 -19.70 -17.02 -29.19
C ASN A 76 -20.75 -17.91 -28.50
N SER A 77 -20.68 -19.23 -28.68
CA SER A 77 -21.65 -20.20 -28.14
C SER A 77 -21.06 -21.22 -27.18
N LEU A 78 -19.73 -21.32 -27.03
CA LEU A 78 -19.08 -22.39 -26.28
C LEU A 78 -18.01 -21.86 -25.30
N ILE A 79 -17.85 -22.59 -24.21
CA ILE A 79 -16.78 -22.45 -23.22
C ILE A 79 -16.05 -23.79 -23.18
N THR A 80 -14.88 -23.87 -23.80
CA THR A 80 -14.09 -25.10 -23.87
C THR A 80 -13.14 -25.15 -22.69
N LEU A 81 -13.27 -26.18 -21.84
CA LEU A 81 -12.37 -26.44 -20.73
C LEU A 81 -11.23 -27.33 -21.19
N ALA A 82 -10.00 -26.94 -20.85
CA ALA A 82 -8.80 -27.72 -21.12
C ALA A 82 -8.79 -29.02 -20.32
N ASP A 83 -8.38 -30.10 -20.98
CA ASP A 83 -8.43 -31.45 -20.40
C ASP A 83 -7.57 -31.58 -19.13
N TRP A 84 -6.44 -30.87 -19.04
CA TRP A 84 -5.56 -30.92 -17.87
C TRP A 84 -6.23 -30.44 -16.56
N LEU A 85 -7.30 -29.64 -16.63
CA LEU A 85 -8.07 -29.24 -15.43
C LEU A 85 -8.65 -30.46 -14.71
N PHE A 86 -8.92 -31.54 -15.45
CA PHE A 86 -9.53 -32.75 -14.92
C PHE A 86 -8.51 -33.69 -14.27
N ASP A 87 -7.23 -33.52 -14.60
CA ASP A 87 -6.08 -34.23 -14.02
C ASP A 87 -5.60 -33.63 -12.69
N LEU A 88 -6.11 -32.44 -12.32
CA LEU A 88 -5.80 -31.82 -11.03
C LEU A 88 -6.29 -32.70 -9.85
N PRO A 89 -5.60 -32.64 -8.69
CA PRO A 89 -6.07 -33.30 -7.47
C PRO A 89 -7.52 -32.93 -7.17
N LYS A 90 -8.36 -33.92 -6.83
CA LYS A 90 -9.84 -33.79 -6.71
C LYS A 90 -10.30 -32.51 -6.01
N MET A 91 -9.67 -32.15 -4.90
CA MET A 91 -10.01 -30.95 -4.13
C MET A 91 -9.71 -29.66 -4.92
N ILE A 92 -8.52 -29.55 -5.50
CA ILE A 92 -8.09 -28.39 -6.31
C ILE A 92 -8.96 -28.29 -7.57
N LYS A 93 -9.18 -29.42 -8.26
CA LYS A 93 -10.09 -29.51 -9.41
C LYS A 93 -11.46 -28.92 -9.08
N ASN A 94 -12.05 -29.37 -7.97
CA ASN A 94 -13.37 -28.89 -7.56
C ASN A 94 -13.36 -27.38 -7.29
N TYR A 95 -12.36 -26.85 -6.58
CA TYR A 95 -12.26 -25.41 -6.33
C TYR A 95 -12.12 -24.59 -7.61
N MET A 96 -11.28 -25.06 -8.54
CA MET A 96 -11.12 -24.43 -9.85
C MET A 96 -12.43 -24.42 -10.63
N LEU A 97 -13.10 -25.56 -10.76
CA LEU A 97 -14.37 -25.65 -11.49
C LEU A 97 -15.46 -24.79 -10.85
N GLN A 98 -15.53 -24.72 -9.51
CA GLN A 98 -16.45 -23.81 -8.79
C GLN A 98 -16.21 -22.35 -9.15
N PHE A 99 -14.95 -21.93 -9.19
CA PHE A 99 -14.58 -20.59 -9.63
C PHE A 99 -14.94 -20.32 -11.08
N ILE A 100 -14.65 -21.27 -11.97
CA ILE A 100 -14.94 -21.14 -13.40
C ILE A 100 -16.44 -20.95 -13.63
N ILE A 101 -17.29 -21.78 -13.01
CA ILE A 101 -18.75 -21.64 -13.13
C ILE A 101 -19.19 -20.25 -12.69
N VAL A 102 -18.73 -19.78 -11.53
CA VAL A 102 -19.11 -18.47 -10.99
C VAL A 102 -18.63 -17.33 -11.90
N LYS A 103 -17.37 -17.38 -12.33
CA LYS A 103 -16.77 -16.40 -13.23
C LYS A 103 -17.56 -16.31 -14.53
N GLU A 104 -17.78 -17.43 -15.19
CA GLU A 104 -18.50 -17.46 -16.45
C GLU A 104 -19.97 -17.06 -16.28
N SER A 105 -20.58 -17.34 -15.13
CA SER A 105 -21.92 -16.83 -14.83
C SER A 105 -21.97 -15.30 -14.72
N ILE A 106 -20.97 -14.68 -14.11
CA ILE A 106 -20.84 -13.21 -13.99
C ILE A 106 -20.52 -12.60 -15.36
N LEU A 107 -19.56 -13.17 -16.11
CA LEU A 107 -19.24 -12.72 -17.46
C LEU A 107 -20.45 -12.80 -18.38
N HIS A 108 -21.26 -13.86 -18.28
CA HIS A 108 -22.51 -13.96 -19.04
C HIS A 108 -23.52 -12.90 -18.66
N TYR A 109 -23.70 -12.64 -17.36
CA TYR A 109 -24.58 -11.57 -16.91
C TYR A 109 -24.23 -10.22 -17.58
N PHE A 110 -22.94 -9.93 -17.73
CA PHE A 110 -22.47 -8.71 -18.43
C PHE A 110 -22.53 -8.81 -19.95
N ASN A 111 -22.09 -9.92 -20.56
CA ASN A 111 -22.09 -10.12 -22.02
C ASN A 111 -23.48 -10.07 -22.65
N MET A 112 -24.51 -10.51 -21.92
CA MET A 112 -25.91 -10.40 -22.33
C MET A 112 -26.35 -8.94 -22.61
N LYS A 113 -25.58 -7.96 -22.15
CA LYS A 113 -25.91 -6.54 -22.27
C LYS A 113 -25.02 -5.77 -23.25
N MET A 114 -23.82 -6.28 -23.55
CA MET A 114 -22.75 -5.45 -24.13
C MET A 114 -22.17 -5.97 -25.44
N ASP A 115 -22.43 -7.23 -25.82
CA ASP A 115 -21.92 -7.86 -27.06
C ASP A 115 -20.42 -7.55 -27.32
N TYR A 116 -19.58 -7.79 -26.29
CA TYR A 116 -18.25 -7.20 -26.17
C TYR A 116 -17.16 -8.19 -25.72
N ASN A 117 -15.91 -7.94 -26.12
CA ASN A 117 -14.73 -8.68 -25.68
C ASN A 117 -14.08 -7.99 -24.48
N PHE A 118 -14.23 -8.56 -23.28
CA PHE A 118 -13.59 -8.05 -22.06
C PHE A 118 -12.09 -7.85 -22.22
N SER A 119 -11.60 -6.70 -21.76
CA SER A 119 -10.19 -6.44 -21.53
C SER A 119 -9.68 -7.25 -20.33
N GLU A 120 -8.35 -7.41 -20.23
CA GLU A 120 -7.73 -8.13 -19.11
C GLU A 120 -8.07 -7.50 -17.74
N ILE A 121 -8.23 -6.17 -17.66
CA ILE A 121 -8.59 -5.48 -16.41
C ILE A 121 -10.02 -5.81 -15.97
N GLU A 122 -10.96 -5.81 -16.92
CA GLU A 122 -12.36 -6.16 -16.64
C GLU A 122 -12.49 -7.64 -16.25
N GLU A 123 -11.67 -8.51 -16.84
CA GLU A 123 -11.51 -9.90 -16.40
C GLU A 123 -11.00 -9.98 -14.96
N VAL A 124 -10.02 -9.17 -14.56
CA VAL A 124 -9.53 -9.14 -13.17
C VAL A 124 -10.60 -8.68 -12.20
N ILE A 125 -11.35 -7.62 -12.53
CA ILE A 125 -12.48 -7.15 -11.71
C ILE A 125 -13.53 -8.26 -11.55
N THR A 126 -13.82 -8.99 -12.64
CA THR A 126 -14.74 -10.13 -12.62
C THR A 126 -14.22 -11.29 -11.77
N ASN A 127 -12.92 -11.59 -11.83
CA ASN A 127 -12.28 -12.59 -10.99
C ASN A 127 -12.37 -12.22 -9.50
N ILE A 128 -12.18 -10.94 -9.16
CA ILE A 128 -12.37 -10.42 -7.79
C ILE A 128 -13.81 -10.64 -7.33
N GLY A 129 -14.80 -10.24 -8.14
CA GLY A 129 -16.21 -10.46 -7.84
C GLY A 129 -16.56 -11.94 -7.63
N SER A 130 -15.97 -12.82 -8.44
CA SER A 130 -16.15 -14.27 -8.36
C SER A 130 -15.62 -14.86 -7.06
N ILE A 131 -14.44 -14.44 -6.63
CA ILE A 131 -13.84 -14.86 -5.35
C ILE A 131 -14.69 -14.40 -4.16
N LEU A 132 -15.17 -13.15 -4.19
CA LEU A 132 -16.01 -12.61 -3.13
C LEU A 132 -17.35 -13.36 -3.04
N LEU A 133 -17.95 -13.73 -4.18
CA LEU A 133 -19.16 -14.56 -4.18
C LEU A 133 -18.90 -15.92 -3.55
N LEU A 134 -17.82 -16.61 -3.93
CA LEU A 134 -17.45 -17.90 -3.32
C LEU A 134 -17.21 -17.76 -1.81
N ALA A 135 -16.54 -16.68 -1.40
CA ALA A 135 -16.28 -16.40 0.01
C ALA A 135 -17.58 -16.26 0.80
N GLU A 136 -18.55 -15.50 0.30
CA GLU A 136 -19.86 -15.35 0.94
C GLU A 136 -20.64 -16.67 0.98
N VAL A 137 -20.76 -17.35 -0.16
CA VAL A 137 -21.54 -18.59 -0.33
C VAL A 137 -21.03 -19.70 0.58
N PHE A 138 -19.71 -19.80 0.74
CA PHE A 138 -19.08 -20.79 1.62
C PHE A 138 -18.78 -20.27 3.03
N SER A 139 -19.12 -19.01 3.34
CA SER A 139 -18.83 -18.37 4.62
C SER A 139 -17.34 -18.43 4.99
N ILE A 140 -16.48 -18.23 4.00
CA ILE A 140 -15.02 -18.24 4.16
C ILE A 140 -14.61 -16.91 4.78
N ASN A 141 -14.01 -16.98 5.96
CA ASN A 141 -13.56 -15.80 6.71
C ASN A 141 -12.05 -15.57 6.64
N ALA A 142 -11.30 -16.49 6.03
CA ALA A 142 -9.84 -16.44 5.97
C ALA A 142 -9.35 -16.49 4.52
N PHE A 143 -8.44 -15.57 4.18
CA PHE A 143 -7.95 -15.38 2.81
C PHE A 143 -7.02 -16.51 2.34
N ASP A 144 -6.49 -17.29 3.27
CA ASP A 144 -5.66 -18.48 3.06
C ASP A 144 -6.47 -19.79 3.00
N SER A 145 -7.79 -19.71 3.04
CA SER A 145 -8.67 -20.86 2.81
C SER A 145 -8.19 -21.66 1.60
N PRO A 146 -8.09 -23.01 1.68
CA PRO A 146 -7.58 -23.84 0.60
C PRO A 146 -8.26 -23.55 -0.75
N LEU A 147 -9.55 -23.25 -0.74
CA LEU A 147 -10.31 -22.84 -1.93
C LEU A 147 -9.76 -21.54 -2.53
N ILE A 148 -9.66 -20.49 -1.72
CA ILE A 148 -9.21 -19.16 -2.16
C ILE A 148 -7.74 -19.22 -2.58
N ALA A 149 -6.89 -19.87 -1.81
CA ALA A 149 -5.46 -20.02 -2.11
C ALA A 149 -5.22 -20.75 -3.44
N SER A 150 -5.99 -21.82 -3.72
CA SER A 150 -5.89 -22.59 -4.96
C SER A 150 -6.27 -21.79 -6.21
N ILE A 151 -7.23 -20.86 -6.06
CA ILE A 151 -7.76 -20.04 -7.16
C ILE A 151 -6.88 -18.79 -7.36
N ARG A 152 -6.56 -18.10 -6.27
CA ARG A 152 -5.89 -16.78 -6.25
C ARG A 152 -4.54 -16.77 -6.94
N ALA A 153 -3.75 -17.83 -6.85
CA ALA A 153 -2.46 -17.91 -7.55
C ALA A 153 -2.60 -17.90 -9.08
N ARG A 154 -3.82 -18.09 -9.59
CA ARG A 154 -4.08 -18.24 -11.01
C ARG A 154 -4.89 -17.05 -11.56
N ILE A 155 -5.44 -16.15 -10.72
CA ILE A 155 -6.51 -15.19 -11.11
C ILE A 155 -6.12 -13.98 -11.98
N TYR A 156 -4.86 -13.85 -12.39
CA TYR A 156 -4.40 -12.69 -13.15
C TYR A 156 -4.00 -13.10 -14.57
N PRO A 157 -4.52 -12.41 -15.60
CA PRO A 157 -4.02 -12.53 -16.97
C PRO A 157 -2.51 -12.26 -17.07
N SER A 158 -1.89 -12.68 -18.18
CA SER A 158 -0.43 -12.65 -18.33
C SER A 158 0.17 -11.25 -18.22
N GLU A 159 -0.47 -10.21 -18.77
CA GLU A 159 0.05 -8.84 -18.68
C GLU A 159 -0.04 -8.29 -17.26
N ILE A 160 -1.15 -8.58 -16.58
CA ILE A 160 -1.37 -8.19 -15.17
C ILE A 160 -0.40 -8.96 -14.23
N CYS A 161 -0.13 -10.23 -14.51
CA CYS A 161 0.84 -11.04 -13.76
C CYS A 161 2.23 -10.40 -13.71
N GLY A 162 2.65 -9.78 -14.81
CA GLY A 162 3.98 -9.18 -14.95
C GLY A 162 4.12 -7.77 -14.35
N LYS A 163 3.03 -6.99 -14.30
CA LYS A 163 3.09 -5.55 -13.95
C LYS A 163 2.38 -5.19 -12.64
N ASP A 164 1.17 -5.71 -12.40
CA ASP A 164 0.25 -5.15 -11.39
C ASP A 164 -0.37 -6.19 -10.44
N ASN A 165 0.06 -7.44 -10.47
CA ASN A 165 -0.54 -8.52 -9.66
C ASN A 165 -0.59 -8.20 -8.16
N VAL A 166 0.44 -7.57 -7.59
CA VAL A 166 0.49 -7.17 -6.18
C VAL A 166 -0.58 -6.11 -5.88
N PHE A 167 -0.80 -5.17 -6.80
CA PHE A 167 -1.80 -4.12 -6.63
C PHE A 167 -3.22 -4.71 -6.56
N TRP A 168 -3.58 -5.53 -7.54
CA TRP A 168 -4.90 -6.17 -7.58
C TRP A 168 -5.12 -7.14 -6.43
N ASP A 169 -4.08 -7.86 -6.02
CA ASP A 169 -4.11 -8.73 -4.85
C ASP A 169 -4.43 -7.96 -3.57
N ASN A 170 -3.86 -6.76 -3.42
CA ASN A 170 -4.15 -5.90 -2.28
C ASN A 170 -5.59 -5.37 -2.29
N LEU A 171 -6.13 -5.00 -3.47
CA LEU A 171 -7.55 -4.61 -3.59
C LEU A 171 -8.49 -5.75 -3.21
N LEU A 172 -8.22 -6.97 -3.68
CA LEU A 172 -9.01 -8.15 -3.30
C LEU A 172 -8.92 -8.42 -1.79
N ARG A 173 -7.72 -8.35 -1.21
CA ARG A 173 -7.52 -8.50 0.25
C ARG A 173 -8.32 -7.47 1.05
N LEU A 174 -8.33 -6.21 0.62
CA LEU A 174 -9.10 -5.14 1.25
C LEU A 174 -10.59 -5.47 1.28
N LEU A 175 -11.16 -5.79 0.11
CA LEU A 175 -12.57 -6.13 -0.04
C LEU A 175 -12.95 -7.34 0.83
N PHE A 176 -12.10 -8.37 0.84
CA PHE A 176 -12.30 -9.58 1.62
C PHE A 176 -12.24 -9.31 3.13
N CYS A 177 -11.19 -8.63 3.61
CA CYS A 177 -11.00 -8.36 5.04
C CYS A 177 -12.09 -7.44 5.60
N LYS A 178 -12.55 -6.47 4.81
CA LYS A 178 -13.63 -5.55 5.17
C LYS A 178 -15.02 -6.15 4.92
N LYS A 179 -15.08 -7.41 4.46
CA LYS A 179 -16.32 -8.17 4.20
C LYS A 179 -17.27 -7.37 3.30
N ILE A 180 -16.73 -6.71 2.29
CA ILE A 180 -17.52 -5.94 1.33
C ILE A 180 -18.40 -6.91 0.54
N PRO A 181 -19.73 -6.70 0.51
CA PRO A 181 -20.61 -7.61 -0.20
C PRO A 181 -20.29 -7.70 -1.69
N PHE A 182 -20.26 -8.90 -2.27
CA PHE A 182 -20.03 -9.14 -3.70
C PHE A 182 -21.01 -8.32 -4.55
N ALA A 183 -22.24 -8.17 -4.07
CA ALA A 183 -23.28 -7.39 -4.72
C ALA A 183 -22.89 -5.93 -4.97
N ASN A 184 -22.10 -5.34 -4.07
CA ASN A 184 -21.62 -3.97 -4.21
C ASN A 184 -20.56 -3.89 -5.31
N VAL A 185 -19.64 -4.87 -5.34
CA VAL A 185 -18.62 -4.98 -6.40
C VAL A 185 -19.28 -5.20 -7.75
N LEU A 186 -20.32 -6.04 -7.82
CA LEU A 186 -21.04 -6.34 -9.04
C LEU A 186 -21.82 -5.12 -9.57
N LYS A 187 -22.40 -4.31 -8.67
CA LYS A 187 -23.03 -3.02 -9.03
C LYS A 187 -22.04 -2.05 -9.66
N LEU A 188 -20.90 -1.83 -9.02
CA LEU A 188 -19.84 -0.96 -9.57
C LEU A 188 -19.34 -1.50 -10.90
N SER A 189 -19.09 -2.80 -11.00
CA SER A 189 -18.60 -3.42 -12.23
C SER A 189 -19.58 -3.17 -13.38
N LYS A 190 -20.88 -3.28 -13.13
CA LYS A 190 -21.92 -2.92 -14.10
C LYS A 190 -21.82 -1.47 -14.53
N GLU A 191 -21.69 -0.54 -13.59
CA GLU A 191 -21.56 0.90 -13.88
C GLU A 191 -20.32 1.20 -14.74
N ILE A 192 -19.16 0.64 -14.38
CA ILE A 192 -17.91 0.78 -15.13
C ILE A 192 -18.07 0.22 -16.55
N PHE A 193 -18.58 -1.01 -16.67
CA PHE A 193 -18.66 -1.69 -17.96
C PHE A 193 -19.74 -1.08 -18.87
N SER A 194 -20.85 -0.58 -18.30
CA SER A 194 -21.95 0.04 -19.06
C SER A 194 -21.64 1.45 -19.56
N ASN A 195 -20.78 2.20 -18.85
CA ASN A 195 -20.44 3.58 -19.20
C ASN A 195 -19.21 3.68 -20.11
N ARG A 196 -18.71 2.57 -20.63
CA ARG A 196 -17.54 2.53 -21.50
C ARG A 196 -17.85 3.16 -22.86
N SER A 197 -17.41 4.40 -23.07
CA SER A 197 -17.18 4.95 -24.41
C SER A 197 -15.83 4.46 -24.95
N GLU A 198 -15.60 4.60 -26.26
CA GLU A 198 -14.28 4.34 -26.87
C GLU A 198 -13.17 5.19 -26.22
N ASP A 199 -13.52 6.29 -25.55
CA ASP A 199 -12.60 7.23 -24.90
C ASP A 199 -12.14 6.80 -23.49
N ILE A 200 -12.78 5.81 -22.86
CA ILE A 200 -12.37 5.37 -21.51
C ILE A 200 -11.17 4.42 -21.62
N THR A 201 -10.05 4.83 -21.04
CA THR A 201 -8.82 4.03 -21.04
C THR A 201 -8.86 2.94 -19.97
N GLN A 202 -7.98 1.95 -20.11
CA GLN A 202 -7.73 0.94 -19.08
C GLN A 202 -7.31 1.57 -17.74
N GLU A 203 -6.53 2.65 -17.78
CA GLU A 203 -6.07 3.37 -16.59
C GLU A 203 -7.23 4.06 -15.87
N ASP A 204 -8.20 4.61 -16.61
CA ASP A 204 -9.41 5.20 -16.04
C ASP A 204 -10.23 4.15 -15.27
N ILE A 205 -10.37 2.94 -15.82
CA ILE A 205 -11.05 1.83 -15.15
C ILE A 205 -10.35 1.45 -13.85
N ILE A 206 -9.01 1.34 -13.87
CA ILE A 206 -8.20 1.07 -12.67
C ILE A 206 -8.43 2.15 -11.62
N ASN A 207 -8.39 3.42 -12.02
CA ASN A 207 -8.55 4.56 -11.13
C ASN A 207 -9.95 4.60 -10.50
N VAL A 208 -11.01 4.38 -11.29
CA VAL A 208 -12.39 4.34 -10.78
C VAL A 208 -12.59 3.18 -9.81
N PHE A 209 -12.19 1.96 -10.21
CA PHE A 209 -12.37 0.78 -9.37
C PHE A 209 -11.58 0.89 -8.06
N SER A 210 -10.31 1.24 -8.14
CA SER A 210 -9.46 1.37 -6.96
C SER A 210 -9.96 2.45 -6.00
N LYS A 211 -10.33 3.63 -6.51
CA LYS A 211 -10.91 4.71 -5.70
C LYS A 211 -12.16 4.23 -4.97
N TRP A 212 -13.08 3.57 -5.66
CA TRP A 212 -14.27 3.01 -5.03
C TRP A 212 -13.96 1.97 -3.95
N VAL A 213 -13.01 1.05 -4.19
CA VAL A 213 -12.59 0.06 -3.19
C VAL A 213 -12.07 0.76 -1.94
N PHE A 214 -11.19 1.75 -2.09
CA PHE A 214 -10.65 2.49 -0.96
C PHE A 214 -11.74 3.27 -0.22
N ASP A 215 -12.61 3.98 -0.92
CA ASP A 215 -13.68 4.78 -0.31
C ASP A 215 -14.73 3.92 0.40
N THR A 216 -14.99 2.70 -0.10
CA THR A 216 -15.96 1.78 0.48
C THR A 216 -15.38 0.96 1.64
N ALA A 217 -14.12 0.55 1.53
CA ALA A 217 -13.49 -0.39 2.46
C ALA A 217 -12.72 0.31 3.59
N VAL A 218 -12.29 1.57 3.39
CA VAL A 218 -11.41 2.26 4.33
C VAL A 218 -11.96 3.66 4.63
N LYS A 219 -12.35 3.88 5.88
CA LYS A 219 -12.72 5.21 6.37
C LYS A 219 -11.47 6.01 6.80
N GLU A 220 -11.59 7.32 6.92
CA GLU A 220 -10.49 8.18 7.41
C GLU A 220 -10.03 7.75 8.80
N GLU A 221 -10.98 7.37 9.66
CA GLU A 221 -10.68 6.89 11.00
C GLU A 221 -9.90 5.57 11.03
N ASP A 222 -10.09 4.69 10.04
CA ASP A 222 -9.37 3.40 9.95
C ASP A 222 -7.84 3.60 9.81
N VAL A 223 -7.40 4.79 9.39
CA VAL A 223 -5.97 5.11 9.20
C VAL A 223 -5.27 5.47 10.50
N ILE A 224 -6.00 6.00 11.47
CA ILE A 224 -5.46 6.54 12.74
C ILE A 224 -5.81 5.68 13.96
N ILE A 225 -6.57 4.60 13.79
CA ILE A 225 -6.84 3.68 14.91
C ILE A 225 -5.57 2.95 15.35
N PRO A 226 -5.40 2.72 16.67
CA PRO A 226 -4.40 1.78 17.16
C PRO A 226 -4.58 0.39 16.53
N ILE A 227 -3.46 -0.26 16.24
CA ILE A 227 -3.40 -1.60 15.66
C ILE A 227 -3.77 -2.62 16.72
N TYR A 228 -4.89 -3.30 16.53
CA TYR A 228 -5.29 -4.37 17.44
C TYR A 228 -4.46 -5.65 17.20
N LEU A 229 -3.77 -6.12 18.24
CA LEU A 229 -3.05 -7.39 18.24
C LEU A 229 -3.41 -8.18 19.50
N THR A 230 -3.53 -9.50 19.39
CA THR A 230 -3.72 -10.34 20.58
C THR A 230 -2.46 -10.36 21.44
N ASP A 231 -2.56 -10.59 22.75
CA ASP A 231 -1.38 -10.62 23.65
C ASP A 231 -0.28 -11.59 23.15
N ARG A 232 -0.70 -12.73 22.58
CA ARG A 232 0.22 -13.68 21.95
C ARG A 232 0.97 -13.06 20.77
N LEU A 233 0.26 -12.38 19.86
CA LEU A 233 0.86 -11.74 18.70
C LEU A 233 1.75 -10.56 19.11
N ILE A 234 1.38 -9.84 20.18
CA ILE A 234 2.22 -8.79 20.78
C ILE A 234 3.55 -9.38 21.24
N ALA A 235 3.55 -10.48 22.01
CA ALA A 235 4.79 -11.14 22.45
C ALA A 235 5.68 -11.58 21.27
N ILE A 236 5.06 -12.06 20.18
CA ILE A 236 5.76 -12.42 18.95
C ILE A 236 6.38 -11.19 18.28
N VAL A 237 5.65 -10.08 18.19
CA VAL A 237 6.14 -8.81 17.61
C VAL A 237 7.26 -8.22 18.47
N ASP A 238 7.15 -8.27 19.80
CA ASP A 238 8.20 -7.83 20.73
C ASP A 238 9.52 -8.55 20.44
N GLN A 239 9.46 -9.89 20.34
CA GLN A 239 10.65 -10.69 20.03
C GLN A 239 11.15 -10.47 18.59
N LEU A 240 10.26 -10.25 17.63
CA LEU A 240 10.66 -9.91 16.26
C LEU A 240 11.41 -8.57 16.20
N LEU A 241 10.98 -7.57 16.97
CA LEU A 241 11.64 -6.27 17.07
C LEU A 241 12.99 -6.37 17.79
N GLU A 242 13.06 -7.14 18.87
CA GLU A 242 14.30 -7.38 19.63
C GLU A 242 15.36 -8.11 18.80
N LEU A 243 14.96 -9.16 18.07
CA LEU A 243 15.87 -9.95 17.23
C LEU A 243 16.28 -9.21 15.94
N GLY A 244 15.45 -8.27 15.47
CA GLY A 244 15.68 -7.51 14.24
C GLY A 244 15.50 -8.32 12.96
N TYR A 245 15.70 -7.66 11.81
CA TYR A 245 15.51 -8.25 10.48
C TYR A 245 16.32 -9.53 10.25
N GLU A 246 17.54 -9.58 10.77
CA GLU A 246 18.51 -10.64 10.49
C GLU A 246 18.20 -11.92 11.24
N ASN A 247 17.79 -11.80 12.51
CA ASN A 247 17.59 -12.93 13.41
C ASN A 247 16.10 -13.23 13.69
N GLY A 248 15.18 -12.41 13.17
CA GLY A 248 13.72 -12.52 13.34
C GLY A 248 13.06 -13.67 12.57
N SER A 249 13.64 -14.87 12.62
CA SER A 249 13.06 -16.06 12.00
C SER A 249 12.00 -16.71 12.91
N ALA A 250 11.03 -17.44 12.32
CA ALA A 250 10.02 -18.14 13.12
C ALA A 250 10.60 -19.13 14.14
N PRO A 251 11.67 -19.92 13.82
CA PRO A 251 12.35 -20.76 14.81
C PRO A 251 12.97 -19.96 15.97
N ASN A 252 13.65 -18.85 15.67
CA ASN A 252 14.31 -18.04 16.69
C ASN A 252 13.29 -17.41 17.63
N ILE A 253 12.20 -16.86 17.08
CA ILE A 253 11.11 -16.30 17.88
C ILE A 253 10.44 -17.40 18.71
N ALA A 254 10.14 -18.55 18.12
CA ALA A 254 9.55 -19.71 18.80
C ALA A 254 10.34 -20.10 20.05
N SER A 255 11.67 -20.13 19.96
CA SER A 255 12.55 -20.44 21.10
C SER A 255 12.50 -19.40 22.23
N LYS A 256 12.16 -18.15 21.92
CA LYS A 256 12.10 -17.04 22.88
C LYS A 256 10.76 -16.95 23.61
N VAL A 257 9.67 -17.28 22.92
CA VAL A 257 8.30 -17.18 23.48
C VAL A 257 7.72 -18.53 23.92
N ASP A 258 8.53 -19.60 23.87
CA ASP A 258 8.12 -20.98 24.18
C ASP A 258 6.84 -21.42 23.43
N LEU A 259 6.84 -21.19 22.11
CA LEU A 259 5.75 -21.61 21.22
C LEU A 259 6.30 -22.47 20.08
N HIS A 260 5.47 -23.34 19.53
CA HIS A 260 5.81 -24.10 18.33
C HIS A 260 5.98 -23.16 17.11
N GLU A 261 6.93 -23.44 16.23
CA GLU A 261 7.23 -22.62 15.04
C GLU A 261 6.00 -22.37 14.15
N ASN A 262 5.20 -23.40 13.90
CA ASN A 262 3.94 -23.28 13.15
C ASN A 262 2.96 -22.27 13.79
N THR A 263 2.94 -22.16 15.12
CA THR A 263 2.11 -21.15 15.80
C THR A 263 2.62 -19.75 15.48
N ILE A 264 3.94 -19.53 15.47
CA ILE A 264 4.55 -18.25 15.05
C ILE A 264 4.20 -17.93 13.60
N ARG A 265 4.40 -18.87 12.68
CA ARG A 265 4.08 -18.69 11.26
C ARG A 265 2.61 -18.30 11.07
N ASN A 266 1.68 -19.01 11.71
CA ASN A 266 0.25 -18.70 11.60
C ASN A 266 -0.11 -17.32 12.16
N GLN A 267 0.50 -16.90 13.27
CA GLN A 267 0.29 -15.58 13.85
C GLN A 267 0.87 -14.45 12.97
N MET A 268 2.05 -14.66 12.37
CA MET A 268 2.62 -13.72 11.40
C MET A 268 1.81 -13.68 10.09
N THR A 269 1.26 -14.81 9.65
CA THR A 269 0.33 -14.87 8.53
C THR A 269 -0.92 -14.06 8.83
N TYR A 270 -1.52 -14.22 10.01
CA TYR A 270 -2.65 -13.40 10.45
C TYR A 270 -2.30 -11.89 10.41
N LEU A 271 -1.15 -11.51 10.97
CA LEU A 271 -0.68 -10.12 10.97
C LEU A 271 -0.60 -9.54 9.54
N THR A 272 0.04 -10.25 8.62
CA THR A 272 0.20 -9.83 7.21
C THR A 272 -1.08 -9.92 6.37
N GLN A 273 -2.11 -10.64 6.83
CA GLN A 273 -3.43 -10.68 6.18
C GLN A 273 -4.26 -9.45 6.54
N HIS A 274 -4.20 -9.01 7.80
CA HIS A 274 -5.04 -7.93 8.31
C HIS A 274 -4.36 -6.55 8.28
N TYR A 275 -3.02 -6.52 8.30
CA TYR A 275 -2.22 -5.30 8.35
C TYR A 275 -1.19 -5.28 7.23
N SER A 276 -0.83 -4.09 6.78
CA SER A 276 0.31 -3.90 5.89
C SER A 276 1.57 -3.95 6.75
N THR A 277 2.16 -5.14 6.80
CA THR A 277 3.29 -5.46 7.66
C THR A 277 4.53 -5.75 6.83
N PHE A 278 5.57 -4.94 6.98
CA PHE A 278 6.80 -5.16 6.25
C PHE A 278 8.08 -4.57 6.86
N TRP A 279 9.22 -5.23 6.64
CA TRP A 279 10.54 -4.64 6.79
C TRP A 279 10.82 -3.67 5.65
N ARG A 280 11.21 -2.45 6.00
CA ARG A 280 11.58 -1.39 5.07
C ARG A 280 13.07 -1.07 5.25
N PRO A 281 13.84 -0.94 4.17
CA PRO A 281 15.20 -0.42 4.26
C PRO A 281 15.18 1.04 4.70
N GLU A 282 16.02 1.38 5.66
CA GLU A 282 16.28 2.76 6.08
C GLU A 282 17.74 3.11 5.81
N PHE A 283 17.93 4.21 5.11
CA PHE A 283 19.26 4.64 4.68
C PHE A 283 19.78 5.73 5.59
N ASN A 284 21.00 5.55 6.09
CA ASN A 284 21.73 6.63 6.73
C ASN A 284 22.44 7.46 5.64
N LEU A 285 21.70 8.40 5.06
CA LEU A 285 22.22 9.23 3.97
C LEU A 285 23.26 10.25 4.45
N GLU A 286 23.38 10.49 5.76
CA GLU A 286 24.37 11.39 6.34
C GLU A 286 25.79 10.83 6.19
N LYS A 287 25.92 9.51 6.25
CA LYS A 287 27.17 8.78 5.94
C LYS A 287 27.62 8.96 4.49
N LEU A 288 26.77 9.55 3.63
CA LEU A 288 27.12 9.94 2.28
C LEU A 288 27.22 11.48 2.11
N ASN A 289 27.07 12.27 3.17
CA ASN A 289 26.94 13.75 3.14
C ASN A 289 25.64 14.29 2.53
N LEU A 290 24.56 13.48 2.49
CA LEU A 290 23.21 13.95 2.13
C LEU A 290 22.37 14.13 3.37
N ASN A 291 22.00 15.38 3.64
CA ASN A 291 21.20 15.77 4.78
C ASN A 291 19.73 15.86 4.38
N ASN A 292 18.82 15.36 5.22
CA ASN A 292 17.40 15.57 5.02
C ASN A 292 16.97 16.96 5.53
N TYR A 293 16.48 17.79 4.62
CA TYR A 293 15.87 19.08 4.89
C TYR A 293 14.35 19.00 4.74
N PHE A 294 13.68 19.76 5.58
CA PHE A 294 12.27 20.09 5.50
C PHE A 294 12.11 21.44 4.81
N LEU A 295 11.25 21.50 3.80
CA LEU A 295 10.87 22.75 3.13
C LEU A 295 9.34 22.95 3.18
N ARG A 296 8.92 24.12 3.65
CA ARG A 296 7.54 24.62 3.53
C ARG A 296 7.58 26.02 2.95
N ILE A 297 6.77 26.30 1.94
CA ILE A 297 6.60 27.63 1.35
C ILE A 297 5.12 28.01 1.45
N GLN A 298 4.85 29.24 1.87
CA GLN A 298 3.51 29.81 1.96
C GLN A 298 3.35 30.97 0.97
N MET A 299 2.25 30.96 0.23
CA MET A 299 1.94 31.94 -0.82
C MET A 299 0.46 32.34 -0.76
N LYS A 300 0.16 33.63 -0.87
CA LYS A 300 -1.20 34.18 -1.01
C LYS A 300 -1.67 34.19 -2.45
N ASP A 301 -0.76 34.44 -3.40
CA ASP A 301 -1.09 34.56 -4.82
C ASP A 301 -0.97 33.22 -5.57
N SER A 302 -2.08 32.82 -6.20
CA SER A 302 -2.16 31.63 -7.04
C SER A 302 -1.41 31.75 -8.38
N SER A 303 -1.18 32.97 -8.88
CA SER A 303 -0.62 33.17 -10.23
C SER A 303 0.86 32.74 -10.33
N SER A 304 1.61 32.85 -9.23
CA SER A 304 3.02 32.46 -9.16
C SER A 304 3.23 31.04 -8.62
N PHE A 305 2.19 30.41 -8.07
CA PHE A 305 2.28 29.11 -7.43
C PHE A 305 2.83 28.04 -8.37
N GLU A 306 2.31 27.94 -9.58
CA GLU A 306 2.73 26.93 -10.55
C GLU A 306 4.22 27.09 -10.90
N LYS A 307 4.68 28.34 -11.06
CA LYS A 307 6.09 28.63 -11.36
C LYS A 307 7.01 28.22 -10.21
N VAL A 308 6.65 28.55 -8.97
CA VAL A 308 7.44 28.20 -7.79
C VAL A 308 7.38 26.69 -7.54
N SER A 309 6.20 26.07 -7.68
CA SER A 309 6.01 24.62 -7.60
C SER A 309 6.92 23.89 -8.58
N GLN A 310 6.90 24.28 -9.86
CA GLN A 310 7.73 23.66 -10.87
C GLN A 310 9.22 23.86 -10.61
N MET A 311 9.61 25.04 -10.13
CA MET A 311 10.99 25.30 -9.69
C MET A 311 11.43 24.29 -8.62
N ILE A 312 10.60 24.03 -7.60
CA ILE A 312 10.91 23.08 -6.53
C ILE A 312 10.92 21.63 -7.04
N ILE A 313 9.93 21.21 -7.84
CA ILE A 313 9.84 19.85 -8.40
C ILE A 313 11.08 19.51 -9.24
N ASN A 314 11.59 20.48 -9.98
CA ASN A 314 12.75 20.32 -10.86
C ASN A 314 14.08 20.20 -10.10
N ILE A 315 14.14 20.50 -8.81
CA ILE A 315 15.37 20.33 -8.00
C ILE A 315 15.67 18.82 -7.90
N PRO A 316 16.85 18.34 -8.35
CA PRO A 316 17.18 16.91 -8.35
C PRO A 316 17.04 16.24 -6.99
N TYR A 317 17.33 16.94 -5.90
CA TYR A 317 17.36 16.43 -4.52
C TYR A 317 16.00 16.32 -3.81
N VAL A 318 14.91 16.81 -4.43
CA VAL A 318 13.55 16.77 -3.86
C VAL A 318 12.92 15.42 -4.16
N MET A 319 12.50 14.62 -3.18
CA MET A 319 11.79 13.36 -3.51
C MET A 319 10.32 13.57 -3.86
N SER A 320 9.67 14.45 -3.11
CA SER A 320 8.22 14.49 -3.05
C SER A 320 7.77 15.90 -2.75
N VAL A 321 6.88 16.42 -3.58
CA VAL A 321 6.25 17.72 -3.42
C VAL A 321 4.78 17.51 -3.14
N TYR A 322 4.31 18.17 -2.09
CA TYR A 322 2.93 18.20 -1.69
C TYR A 322 2.39 19.61 -1.85
N HIS A 323 1.14 19.71 -2.29
CA HIS A 323 0.41 20.97 -2.38
C HIS A 323 -0.66 21.00 -1.31
N GLY A 324 -0.83 22.14 -0.66
CA GLY A 324 -1.84 22.29 0.38
C GLY A 324 -2.57 23.61 0.30
N LYS A 325 -3.66 23.68 1.06
CA LYS A 325 -4.39 24.91 1.32
C LYS A 325 -4.46 25.14 2.82
N TYR A 326 -4.12 26.35 3.21
CA TYR A 326 -4.47 26.98 4.49
C TYR A 326 -5.51 28.06 4.14
N PRO A 327 -6.45 28.45 5.01
CA PRO A 327 -7.69 29.16 4.64
C PRO A 327 -7.55 30.33 3.64
N GLU A 328 -6.40 31.00 3.60
CA GLU A 328 -6.09 32.09 2.66
C GLU A 328 -4.73 31.94 1.93
N ASN A 329 -4.06 30.79 2.06
CA ASN A 329 -2.73 30.58 1.48
C ASN A 329 -2.60 29.21 0.80
N GLN A 330 -1.84 29.17 -0.28
CA GLN A 330 -1.34 27.94 -0.88
C GLN A 330 -0.01 27.54 -0.23
N ILE A 331 0.19 26.24 -0.11
CA ILE A 331 1.36 25.66 0.54
C ILE A 331 2.07 24.74 -0.45
N ILE A 332 3.39 24.90 -0.57
CA ILE A 332 4.28 23.88 -1.14
C ILE A 332 5.01 23.24 0.04
N TYR A 333 4.96 21.92 0.15
CA TYR A 333 5.50 21.16 1.26
C TYR A 333 6.38 20.03 0.75
N THR A 334 7.59 19.91 1.29
CA THR A 334 8.58 18.89 0.91
C THR A 334 9.30 18.38 2.17
N PRO A 335 8.91 17.21 2.72
CA PRO A 335 9.50 16.66 3.93
C PRO A 335 10.81 15.87 3.65
N HIS A 336 11.19 15.77 2.39
CA HIS A 336 12.18 14.84 1.85
C HIS A 336 13.07 15.54 0.80
N LEU A 337 13.80 16.57 1.24
CA LEU A 337 14.86 17.21 0.46
C LEU A 337 16.21 16.66 0.94
N TYR A 338 16.76 15.66 0.25
CA TYR A 338 18.01 15.03 0.65
C TYR A 338 19.16 15.63 -0.13
N CYS A 339 19.89 16.58 0.43
CA CYS A 339 20.95 17.30 -0.29
C CYS A 339 22.17 17.63 0.59
N PRO A 340 23.33 17.95 -0.02
CA PRO A 340 24.45 18.55 0.70
C PRO A 340 24.09 19.96 1.18
N HIS A 341 24.75 20.44 2.24
CA HIS A 341 24.48 21.76 2.83
C HIS A 341 24.58 22.91 1.80
N ILE A 342 25.54 22.85 0.87
CA ILE A 342 25.71 23.88 -0.16
C ILE A 342 24.46 24.06 -1.05
N ILE A 343 23.74 22.97 -1.34
CA ILE A 343 22.51 23.03 -2.14
C ILE A 343 21.38 23.66 -1.35
N ALA A 344 21.26 23.31 -0.06
CA ALA A 344 20.28 23.93 0.82
C ALA A 344 20.52 25.44 0.97
N ASN A 345 21.78 25.86 1.15
CA ASN A 345 22.13 27.28 1.28
C ASN A 345 21.81 28.08 0.00
N ASN A 346 22.06 27.50 -1.19
CA ASN A 346 21.69 28.15 -2.45
C ASN A 346 20.17 28.29 -2.61
N LEU A 347 19.43 27.24 -2.21
CA LEU A 347 17.96 27.28 -2.22
C LEU A 347 17.43 28.32 -1.23
N ASP A 348 18.02 28.42 -0.04
CA ASP A 348 17.67 29.41 0.98
C ASP A 348 17.81 30.84 0.45
N ALA A 349 18.97 31.18 -0.12
CA ALA A 349 19.22 32.49 -0.73
C ALA A 349 18.20 32.83 -1.83
N LYS A 350 17.84 31.84 -2.66
CA LYS A 350 16.82 32.02 -3.70
C LYS A 350 15.42 32.23 -3.13
N LEU A 351 15.03 31.48 -2.10
CA LEU A 351 13.74 31.65 -1.44
C LEU A 351 13.65 33.01 -0.73
N GLN A 352 14.74 33.47 -0.13
CA GLN A 352 14.83 34.81 0.46
C GLN A 352 14.64 35.92 -0.59
N ASP A 353 15.25 35.79 -1.77
CA ASP A 353 15.01 36.72 -2.89
C ASP A 353 13.55 36.72 -3.34
N LEU A 354 12.92 35.55 -3.49
CA LEU A 354 11.49 35.44 -3.82
C LEU A 354 10.59 36.08 -2.74
N GLN A 355 10.97 35.95 -1.47
CA GLN A 355 10.25 36.56 -0.35
C GLN A 355 10.38 38.09 -0.37
N ASN A 356 11.59 38.60 -0.60
CA ASN A 356 11.86 40.04 -0.72
C ASN A 356 11.09 40.66 -1.92
N LYS A 357 10.93 39.90 -3.00
CA LYS A 357 10.10 40.26 -4.16
C LYS A 357 8.59 40.08 -3.93
N LYS A 358 8.18 39.62 -2.74
CA LYS A 358 6.78 39.32 -2.38
C LYS A 358 6.11 38.28 -3.30
N ILE A 359 6.90 37.41 -3.93
CA ILE A 359 6.39 36.29 -4.72
C ILE A 359 5.92 35.18 -3.77
N ILE A 360 6.66 34.97 -2.67
CA ILE A 360 6.26 34.10 -1.56
C ILE A 360 6.10 34.95 -0.30
N ASP A 361 5.19 34.58 0.60
CA ASP A 361 4.98 35.32 1.85
C ASP A 361 6.00 34.92 2.91
N SER A 362 6.24 33.61 3.03
CA SER A 362 7.19 33.04 3.99
C SER A 362 7.59 31.64 3.59
N TYR A 363 8.71 31.18 4.14
CA TYR A 363 9.15 29.80 3.99
C TYR A 363 9.84 29.30 5.27
N THR A 364 10.03 27.99 5.35
CA THR A 364 10.81 27.31 6.38
C THR A 364 11.67 26.27 5.66
N LEU A 365 12.99 26.46 5.65
CA LEU A 365 13.96 25.50 5.16
C LEU A 365 14.88 25.13 6.33
N GLN A 366 14.70 23.93 6.89
CA GLN A 366 15.45 23.51 8.08
C GLN A 366 15.87 22.05 8.00
N ILE A 367 16.98 21.73 8.63
CA ILE A 367 17.45 20.36 8.76
C ILE A 367 16.49 19.56 9.66
N VAL A 368 16.10 18.37 9.22
CA VAL A 368 15.35 17.42 10.05
C VAL A 368 16.27 16.84 11.11
N ARG A 369 16.09 17.19 12.38
CA ARG A 369 16.95 16.73 13.49
C ARG A 369 16.64 15.30 13.91
N GLU A 370 15.34 14.98 13.94
CA GLU A 370 14.86 13.69 14.36
C GLU A 370 13.63 13.33 13.56
N LYS A 371 13.53 12.08 13.16
CA LYS A 371 12.35 11.48 12.56
C LYS A 371 12.03 10.21 13.30
N LYS A 372 10.82 10.12 13.82
CA LYS A 372 10.34 8.92 14.51
C LYS A 372 9.07 8.42 13.84
N HIS A 373 9.03 7.13 13.56
CA HIS A 373 7.83 6.44 13.10
C HIS A 373 7.27 5.61 14.25
N TYR A 374 5.96 5.70 14.47
CA TYR A 374 5.31 5.01 15.57
C TYR A 374 4.13 4.19 15.06
N ALA A 375 3.73 3.20 15.82
CA ALA A 375 2.33 2.78 15.83
C ALA A 375 1.92 2.57 17.27
N SER A 376 0.66 2.91 17.52
CA SER A 376 0.00 2.48 18.73
C SER A 376 -0.57 1.09 18.49
N ILE A 377 -0.19 0.14 19.32
CA ILE A 377 -0.74 -1.21 19.36
C ILE A 377 -1.69 -1.29 20.56
N SER A 378 -2.81 -1.96 20.37
CA SER A 378 -3.78 -2.26 21.40
C SER A 378 -3.95 -3.76 21.56
N ASN A 379 -4.15 -4.22 22.78
CA ASN A 379 -4.63 -5.59 23.04
C ASN A 379 -6.16 -5.71 23.10
N TYR A 380 -6.91 -4.64 22.81
CA TYR A 380 -8.37 -4.64 22.65
C TYR A 380 -8.81 -4.05 21.30
N PRO A 381 -9.89 -4.56 20.68
CA PRO A 381 -10.46 -3.97 19.48
C PRO A 381 -10.93 -2.53 19.74
N PHE A 382 -10.52 -1.61 18.89
CA PHE A 382 -10.94 -0.20 18.94
C PHE A 382 -12.05 0.07 17.94
N GLU A 383 -13.12 0.72 18.39
CA GLU A 383 -14.18 1.21 17.51
C GLU A 383 -13.91 2.69 17.15
N PRO A 384 -13.82 3.05 15.86
CA PRO A 384 -13.48 4.40 15.42
C PRO A 384 -14.66 5.37 15.63
N LYS A 385 -14.76 5.96 16.83
CA LYS A 385 -15.76 6.98 17.18
C LYS A 385 -15.09 8.19 17.81
N LYS A 386 -15.68 9.39 17.63
CA LYS A 386 -15.21 10.65 18.25
C LYS A 386 -14.93 10.49 19.75
N LYS A 387 -15.85 9.86 20.49
CA LYS A 387 -15.69 9.59 21.92
C LYS A 387 -14.46 8.72 22.21
N THR A 388 -14.29 7.61 21.48
CA THR A 388 -13.15 6.71 21.67
C THR A 388 -11.81 7.42 21.41
N PHE A 389 -11.74 8.26 20.37
CA PHE A 389 -10.55 9.07 20.10
C PHE A 389 -10.29 10.15 21.16
N GLN A 390 -11.36 10.73 21.74
CA GLN A 390 -11.23 11.62 22.90
C GLN A 390 -10.72 10.87 24.13
N ASP A 391 -11.25 9.68 24.41
CA ASP A 391 -10.81 8.86 25.54
C ASP A 391 -9.34 8.40 25.37
N LEU A 392 -8.89 8.20 24.12
CA LEU A 392 -7.49 7.95 23.77
C LEU A 392 -6.57 9.14 24.11
N ILE A 393 -6.92 10.36 23.66
CA ILE A 393 -6.08 11.55 23.93
C ILE A 393 -6.09 11.92 25.43
N ASP A 394 -7.21 11.68 26.12
CA ASP A 394 -7.37 11.90 27.56
C ASP A 394 -6.59 10.87 28.41
N GLY A 395 -6.03 9.82 27.79
CA GLY A 395 -5.22 8.81 28.45
C GLY A 395 -6.00 7.73 29.21
N LYS A 396 -7.32 7.60 28.99
CA LYS A 396 -8.18 6.62 29.68
C LYS A 396 -7.89 5.16 29.30
N HIS A 397 -7.12 4.94 28.25
CA HIS A 397 -6.72 3.62 27.75
C HIS A 397 -5.21 3.34 27.86
N ASN A 398 -4.47 4.10 28.67
CA ASN A 398 -3.01 3.99 28.75
C ASN A 398 -2.49 2.59 29.14
N GLU A 399 -3.24 1.84 29.94
CA GLU A 399 -2.87 0.46 30.35
C GLU A 399 -2.94 -0.56 29.20
N ILE A 400 -3.67 -0.22 28.15
CA ILE A 400 -4.03 -1.11 27.02
C ILE A 400 -3.21 -0.78 25.75
N LEU A 401 -2.63 0.43 25.70
CA LEU A 401 -1.91 0.93 24.55
C LEU A 401 -0.40 0.75 24.72
N ARG A 402 0.19 -0.02 23.81
CA ARG A 402 1.65 -0.10 23.65
C ARG A 402 2.07 0.79 22.48
N LYS A 403 2.91 1.78 22.73
CA LYS A 403 3.47 2.65 21.69
C LYS A 403 4.84 2.13 21.30
N TYR A 404 4.98 1.72 20.04
CA TYR A 404 6.26 1.27 19.52
C TYR A 404 6.88 2.35 18.66
N VAL A 405 8.19 2.54 18.83
CA VAL A 405 9.02 3.28 17.88
C VAL A 405 9.53 2.28 16.85
N PHE A 406 8.88 2.22 15.70
CA PHE A 406 9.19 1.25 14.64
C PHE A 406 10.41 1.66 13.80
N SER A 407 10.66 2.96 13.73
CA SER A 407 11.87 3.55 13.19
C SER A 407 12.22 4.81 13.96
N HIS A 408 13.52 5.01 14.14
CA HIS A 408 14.07 6.21 14.71
C HIS A 408 15.34 6.60 13.96
N SER A 409 15.31 7.76 13.35
CA SER A 409 16.50 8.43 12.80
C SER A 409 16.72 9.70 13.60
N LYS A 410 17.86 9.78 14.27
CA LYS A 410 18.30 10.98 14.99
C LYS A 410 19.63 11.41 14.40
N LYS A 411 19.74 12.70 14.07
CA LYS A 411 21.00 13.29 13.68
C LYS A 411 21.94 13.32 14.87
N GLU A 412 23.09 12.70 14.70
CA GLU A 412 24.23 12.93 15.57
C GLU A 412 24.92 14.19 15.04
N PHE A 413 24.85 15.27 15.81
CA PHE A 413 25.63 16.48 15.51
C PHE A 413 27.09 16.24 15.93
N SER A 414 27.72 15.21 15.38
CA SER A 414 29.18 15.06 15.44
C SER A 414 29.75 15.79 14.23
N MET A 415 30.51 16.87 14.47
CA MET A 415 31.29 17.54 13.43
C MET A 415 32.49 16.70 12.97
N GLU A 416 32.67 15.50 13.50
CA GLU A 416 33.67 14.55 13.06
C GLU A 416 33.18 13.93 11.76
N ILE A 417 33.75 14.42 10.66
CA ILE A 417 33.71 13.75 9.36
C ILE A 417 34.47 12.44 9.58
N GLU A 418 33.75 11.38 9.94
CA GLU A 418 34.30 10.02 9.85
C GLU A 418 34.74 9.80 8.40
N ASP A 419 35.88 9.11 8.25
CA ASP A 419 36.55 8.79 6.98
C ASP A 419 35.57 8.72 5.80
N GLU A 420 35.83 9.53 4.76
CA GLU A 420 35.03 9.52 3.52
C GLU A 420 34.78 8.07 3.10
N ILE A 421 33.51 7.64 3.12
CA ILE A 421 33.17 6.31 2.61
C ILE A 421 33.56 6.30 1.14
N PRO A 422 34.52 5.45 0.72
CA PRO A 422 34.98 5.46 -0.66
C PRO A 422 33.77 5.20 -1.57
N PHE A 423 33.61 6.12 -2.53
CA PHE A 423 32.54 6.11 -3.53
C PHE A 423 32.51 4.76 -4.24
N ASP A 424 31.57 3.92 -3.84
CA ASP A 424 31.34 2.61 -4.43
C ASP A 424 30.10 2.73 -5.31
N TYR A 425 30.32 2.90 -6.62
CA TYR A 425 29.24 3.11 -7.58
C TYR A 425 28.23 1.96 -7.55
N ASN A 426 28.70 0.71 -7.44
CA ASN A 426 27.83 -0.47 -7.31
C ASN A 426 26.99 -0.42 -6.04
N LEU A 427 27.56 0.03 -4.93
CA LEU A 427 26.83 0.23 -3.68
C LEU A 427 25.77 1.32 -3.81
N LEU A 428 26.11 2.50 -4.36
CA LEU A 428 25.13 3.58 -4.58
C LEU A 428 23.98 3.12 -5.47
N TYR A 429 24.31 2.37 -6.51
CA TYR A 429 23.35 1.80 -7.44
C TYR A 429 22.44 0.76 -6.77
N PHE A 430 23.01 -0.13 -5.94
CA PHE A 430 22.26 -1.07 -5.12
C PHE A 430 21.33 -0.37 -4.11
N LEU A 431 21.79 0.69 -3.44
CA LEU A 431 20.96 1.45 -2.51
C LEU A 431 19.81 2.16 -3.24
N SER A 432 20.03 2.69 -4.46
CA SER A 432 18.94 3.19 -5.32
C SER A 432 17.88 2.12 -5.61
N ILE A 433 18.32 0.90 -5.94
CA ILE A 433 17.43 -0.24 -6.20
C ILE A 433 16.64 -0.61 -4.94
N LEU A 434 17.31 -0.69 -3.78
CA LEU A 434 16.65 -1.03 -2.52
C LEU A 434 15.63 0.02 -2.08
N ARG A 435 15.89 1.31 -2.33
CA ARG A 435 14.98 2.41 -1.95
C ARG A 435 13.62 2.31 -2.65
N SER A 436 13.60 1.69 -3.83
CA SER A 436 12.40 1.45 -4.63
C SER A 436 11.65 0.17 -4.24
N LYS A 437 12.10 -0.59 -3.23
CA LYS A 437 11.53 -1.89 -2.84
C LYS A 437 10.82 -1.84 -1.49
N TYR A 438 9.70 -2.58 -1.40
CA TYR A 438 9.18 -3.12 -0.15
C TYR A 438 9.68 -4.56 -0.05
N LEU A 439 10.51 -4.87 0.95
CA LEU A 439 11.33 -6.11 0.97
C LEU A 439 10.58 -7.40 1.35
N LEU A 440 9.26 -7.46 1.17
CA LEU A 440 8.48 -8.64 1.53
C LEU A 440 7.61 -9.11 0.38
N ARG A 441 8.23 -9.92 -0.49
CA ARG A 441 7.62 -11.11 -1.14
C ARG A 441 8.60 -11.91 -2.00
N SER A 442 9.71 -11.32 -2.41
CA SER A 442 10.79 -12.04 -3.11
C SER A 442 12.10 -11.35 -2.76
N ARG A 443 13.06 -12.05 -2.13
CA ARG A 443 14.33 -11.39 -1.72
C ARG A 443 15.01 -10.69 -2.91
N TYR A 444 14.92 -11.25 -4.13
CA TYR A 444 15.46 -10.62 -5.34
C TYR A 444 14.61 -10.78 -6.62
N GLY A 445 13.34 -11.16 -6.51
CA GLY A 445 12.48 -11.38 -7.68
C GLY A 445 11.69 -10.15 -8.08
N VAL A 446 12.35 -9.10 -8.62
CA VAL A 446 11.70 -8.00 -9.35
C VAL A 446 12.70 -7.40 -10.35
N ALA A 447 12.32 -7.33 -11.62
CA ALA A 447 13.00 -6.53 -12.63
C ALA A 447 12.68 -5.04 -12.40
N ILE A 448 13.48 -4.37 -11.56
CA ILE A 448 13.53 -2.90 -11.54
C ILE A 448 14.37 -2.48 -12.76
N SER A 449 14.00 -1.41 -13.46
CA SER A 449 14.70 -0.89 -14.65
C SER A 449 16.22 -0.81 -14.49
N GLU A 450 16.69 -0.57 -13.27
CA GLU A 450 18.10 -0.44 -12.93
C GLU A 450 18.80 -1.78 -12.65
N LEU A 451 18.11 -2.82 -12.17
CA LEU A 451 18.77 -4.08 -11.79
C LEU A 451 19.49 -4.80 -12.96
N PRO A 452 18.92 -4.88 -14.19
CA PRO A 452 19.63 -5.40 -15.35
C PRO A 452 20.92 -4.65 -15.65
N LYS A 453 20.90 -3.31 -15.58
CA LYS A 453 22.09 -2.47 -15.80
C LYS A 453 23.16 -2.73 -14.74
N LEU A 454 22.79 -2.89 -13.47
CA LEU A 454 23.74 -3.26 -12.40
C LEU A 454 24.41 -4.60 -12.68
N TYR A 455 23.65 -5.60 -13.15
CA TYR A 455 24.18 -6.91 -13.50
C TYR A 455 25.08 -6.86 -14.72
N GLU A 456 24.68 -6.12 -15.77
CA GLU A 456 25.49 -5.87 -16.96
C GLU A 456 26.82 -5.22 -16.61
N LEU A 457 26.82 -4.15 -15.80
CA LEU A 457 28.02 -3.47 -15.31
C LEU A 457 28.99 -4.40 -14.56
N ASN A 458 28.47 -5.47 -13.94
CA ASN A 458 29.25 -6.42 -13.15
C ASN A 458 29.46 -7.77 -13.84
N ASN A 459 29.13 -7.89 -15.13
CA ASN A 459 29.23 -9.15 -15.89
C ASN A 459 28.51 -10.33 -15.19
N ILE A 460 27.31 -10.06 -14.67
CA ILE A 460 26.43 -11.05 -14.04
C ILE A 460 25.32 -11.40 -15.02
N SER A 461 25.19 -12.69 -15.35
CA SER A 461 24.15 -13.18 -16.25
C SER A 461 22.77 -13.00 -15.61
N SER A 462 21.78 -12.54 -16.40
CA SER A 462 20.39 -12.39 -15.97
C SER A 462 19.70 -13.71 -15.63
N VAL A 463 20.28 -14.85 -16.04
CA VAL A 463 19.77 -16.20 -15.74
C VAL A 463 20.50 -16.91 -14.60
N ASP A 464 21.63 -16.37 -14.11
CA ASP A 464 22.41 -16.97 -13.02
C ASP A 464 21.94 -16.46 -11.65
N VAL A 465 20.86 -17.07 -11.14
CA VAL A 465 20.19 -16.68 -9.89
C VAL A 465 21.12 -16.78 -8.67
N ILE A 466 22.04 -17.73 -8.64
CA ILE A 466 22.98 -17.91 -7.53
C ILE A 466 23.96 -16.75 -7.51
N LYS A 467 24.63 -16.47 -8.64
CA LYS A 467 25.60 -15.36 -8.74
C LYS A 467 24.93 -14.00 -8.47
N GLN A 468 23.70 -13.81 -8.92
CA GLN A 468 22.91 -12.61 -8.59
C GLN A 468 22.64 -12.49 -7.09
N THR A 469 22.18 -13.56 -6.46
CA THR A 469 21.84 -13.57 -5.02
C THR A 469 23.08 -13.32 -4.17
N ASP A 470 24.20 -13.98 -4.49
CA ASP A 470 25.47 -13.81 -3.77
C ASP A 470 26.01 -12.39 -3.89
N PHE A 471 25.99 -11.83 -5.10
CA PHE A 471 26.41 -10.45 -5.35
C PHE A 471 25.57 -9.44 -4.54
N LEU A 472 24.24 -9.55 -4.58
CA LEU A 472 23.36 -8.64 -3.84
C LEU A 472 23.52 -8.80 -2.32
N ASN A 473 23.66 -10.03 -1.82
CA ASN A 473 23.95 -10.30 -0.41
C ASN A 473 25.28 -9.64 0.03
N GLN A 474 26.33 -9.74 -0.80
CA GLN A 474 27.62 -9.12 -0.49
C GLN A 474 27.54 -7.59 -0.41
N ILE A 475 26.83 -6.95 -1.34
CA ILE A 475 26.63 -5.49 -1.31
C ILE A 475 25.77 -5.09 -0.12
N GLU A 476 24.73 -5.85 0.21
CA GLU A 476 23.89 -5.61 1.39
C GLU A 476 24.68 -5.70 2.70
N ILE A 477 25.50 -6.74 2.86
CA ILE A 477 26.40 -6.90 4.02
C ILE A 477 27.37 -5.72 4.09
N ARG A 478 27.92 -5.28 2.96
CA ARG A 478 28.82 -4.12 2.90
C ARG A 478 28.11 -2.83 3.31
N ALA A 479 26.90 -2.59 2.81
CA ALA A 479 26.07 -1.44 3.16
C ALA A 479 25.79 -1.38 4.67
N ARG A 480 25.42 -2.53 5.26
CA ARG A 480 25.18 -2.66 6.70
C ARG A 480 26.45 -2.45 7.54
N LYS A 481 27.57 -3.07 7.17
CA LYS A 481 28.86 -2.88 7.84
C LYS A 481 29.33 -1.42 7.83
N ARG A 482 28.98 -0.66 6.80
CA ARG A 482 29.24 0.78 6.69
C ARG A 482 28.20 1.67 7.39
N GLY A 483 27.20 1.09 8.05
CA GLY A 483 26.11 1.82 8.70
C GLY A 483 25.19 2.58 7.73
N LEU A 484 25.26 2.30 6.43
CA LEU A 484 24.47 2.97 5.38
C LEU A 484 23.04 2.46 5.28
N LEU A 485 22.82 1.22 5.72
CA LEU A 485 21.57 0.50 5.57
C LEU A 485 21.20 -0.14 6.90
N THR A 486 19.98 0.12 7.35
CA THR A 486 19.32 -0.57 8.44
C THR A 486 17.93 -1.02 7.98
N TYR A 487 17.23 -1.77 8.81
CA TYR A 487 15.88 -2.23 8.51
C TYR A 487 14.95 -1.88 9.66
N CYS A 488 13.82 -1.30 9.32
CA CYS A 488 12.77 -0.98 10.27
C CYS A 488 11.52 -1.78 9.94
N PHE A 489 10.90 -2.32 10.99
CA PHE A 489 9.68 -3.10 10.85
C PHE A 489 8.50 -2.16 10.87
N PHE A 490 7.64 -2.18 9.85
CA PHE A 490 6.43 -1.39 9.79
C PHE A 490 5.23 -2.32 9.94
N ILE A 491 4.30 -1.96 10.81
CA ILE A 491 2.96 -2.54 10.87
C ILE A 491 2.00 -1.38 10.73
N ARG A 492 1.11 -1.40 9.74
CA ARG A 492 0.12 -0.34 9.57
C ARG A 492 -1.26 -0.88 9.25
N SER A 493 -2.29 -0.15 9.66
CA SER A 493 -3.63 -0.39 9.13
C SER A 493 -3.61 -0.23 7.61
N LEU A 494 -4.53 -0.92 6.95
CA LEU A 494 -4.67 -0.82 5.50
C LEU A 494 -5.09 0.62 5.16
N THR A 495 -4.14 1.41 4.67
CA THR A 495 -4.32 2.85 4.46
C THR A 495 -5.20 3.14 3.25
N ARG A 496 -6.12 4.09 3.38
CA ARG A 496 -6.70 4.79 2.22
C ARG A 496 -5.52 5.46 1.52
N ARG A 497 -5.36 5.29 0.20
CA ARG A 497 -4.55 6.23 -0.59
C ARG A 497 -5.31 7.56 -0.66
N GLY A 498 -5.53 8.20 0.49
CA GLY A 498 -6.12 9.53 0.54
C GLY A 498 -5.12 10.51 -0.04
N SER A 499 -5.59 11.43 -0.87
CA SER A 499 -4.79 12.61 -1.27
C SER A 499 -4.40 13.41 -0.04
N ASP A 500 -5.26 13.45 0.97
CA ASP A 500 -5.16 14.42 2.05
C ASP A 500 -4.32 13.91 3.23
N ILE A 501 -3.48 14.81 3.73
CA ILE A 501 -2.65 14.61 4.92
C ILE A 501 -2.85 15.84 5.80
N LEU A 502 -3.35 15.61 7.02
CA LEU A 502 -3.41 16.62 8.05
C LEU A 502 -1.99 16.80 8.62
N VAL A 503 -1.53 18.05 8.59
CA VAL A 503 -0.28 18.45 9.22
C VAL A 503 -0.60 19.30 10.44
N THR A 504 -0.03 18.91 11.58
CA THR A 504 -0.04 19.69 12.82
C THR A 504 1.39 20.13 13.12
N GLU A 505 1.64 21.44 13.10
CA GLU A 505 2.92 22.03 13.48
C GLU A 505 2.80 22.68 14.85
N ILE A 506 3.55 22.18 15.84
CA ILE A 506 3.72 22.84 17.14
C ILE A 506 4.97 23.70 17.04
N LYS A 507 4.82 25.01 17.26
CA LYS A 507 5.92 25.99 17.15
C LYS A 507 6.64 26.20 18.47
N ASN A 508 7.70 27.00 18.43
CA ASN A 508 8.42 27.55 19.58
C ASN A 508 8.70 26.50 20.67
N ILE A 509 9.13 25.30 20.26
CA ILE A 509 9.26 24.16 21.18
C ILE A 509 10.24 24.43 22.32
N ASP A 510 11.20 25.33 22.11
CA ASP A 510 12.19 25.75 23.10
C ASP A 510 11.60 26.65 24.20
N GLU A 511 10.41 27.23 23.99
CA GLU A 511 9.71 28.07 24.99
C GLU A 511 8.91 27.23 26.01
N TYR A 512 8.64 25.95 25.71
CA TYR A 512 7.85 25.08 26.57
C TYR A 512 8.72 24.24 27.51
N PRO A 513 8.27 23.98 28.76
CA PRO A 513 8.93 23.03 29.63
C PRO A 513 9.00 21.65 28.97
N LYS A 514 10.21 21.08 28.87
CA LYS A 514 10.45 19.78 28.19
C LYS A 514 9.48 18.69 28.63
N LYS A 515 9.19 18.59 29.93
CA LYS A 515 8.25 17.59 30.48
C LYS A 515 6.83 17.76 29.90
N LEU A 516 6.34 19.00 29.81
CA LEU A 516 5.03 19.31 29.27
C LEU A 516 4.97 18.98 27.76
N LEU A 517 6.02 19.36 27.04
CA LEU A 517 6.16 19.04 25.62
C LEU A 517 6.16 17.52 25.37
N ASP A 518 6.94 16.76 26.14
CA ASP A 518 7.00 15.31 26.05
C ASP A 518 5.64 14.67 26.35
N GLU A 519 4.90 15.16 27.35
CA GLU A 519 3.54 14.70 27.68
C GLU A 519 2.54 14.92 26.53
N VAL A 520 2.57 16.11 25.90
CA VAL A 520 1.71 16.42 24.75
C VAL A 520 2.07 15.57 23.54
N ILE A 521 3.35 15.46 23.22
CA ILE A 521 3.85 14.62 22.13
C ILE A 521 3.36 13.17 22.32
N GLU A 522 3.46 12.64 23.54
CA GLU A 522 2.99 11.30 23.86
C GLU A 522 1.50 11.13 23.56
N LYS A 523 0.65 12.08 23.95
CA LYS A 523 -0.78 12.02 23.63
C LYS A 523 -1.05 12.06 22.13
N LEU A 524 -0.34 12.91 21.39
CA LEU A 524 -0.51 13.06 19.94
C LEU A 524 0.00 11.87 19.13
N ARG A 525 1.02 11.15 19.63
CA ARG A 525 1.56 9.93 18.99
C ARG A 525 0.50 8.86 18.76
N VAL A 526 -0.60 8.86 19.50
CA VAL A 526 -1.71 7.92 19.28
C VAL A 526 -2.31 8.05 17.87
N PHE A 527 -2.31 9.25 17.31
CA PHE A 527 -2.88 9.55 16.00
C PHE A 527 -1.86 9.48 14.85
N SER A 528 -0.56 9.43 15.15
CA SER A 528 0.47 9.53 14.12
C SER A 528 1.19 8.20 13.91
N PHE A 529 0.76 7.49 12.86
CA PHE A 529 1.43 6.27 12.40
C PHE A 529 2.66 6.57 11.50
N LEU A 530 2.64 7.68 10.75
CA LEU A 530 3.65 7.97 9.71
C LEU A 530 4.72 8.99 10.09
N GLY A 531 4.64 9.53 11.30
CA GLY A 531 5.82 9.98 12.02
C GLY A 531 5.80 11.41 12.51
N GLN A 532 6.62 11.61 13.53
CA GLN A 532 7.00 12.88 14.12
C GLN A 532 8.29 13.35 13.44
N ILE A 533 8.30 14.58 12.97
CA ILE A 533 9.51 15.27 12.50
C ILE A 533 9.83 16.35 13.53
N THR A 534 11.01 16.27 14.11
CA THR A 534 11.55 17.30 15.00
C THR A 534 12.53 18.16 14.20
N LEU A 535 12.25 19.46 14.13
CA LEU A 535 13.14 20.47 13.58
C LEU A 535 13.81 21.23 14.72
N TYR A 536 14.37 22.42 14.45
CA TYR A 536 15.03 23.20 15.49
C TYR A 536 14.03 23.84 16.45
N ASP A 537 13.04 24.56 15.90
CA ASP A 537 12.08 25.37 16.64
C ASP A 537 10.66 24.76 16.67
N ARG A 538 10.45 23.62 16.00
CA ARG A 538 9.11 23.05 15.81
C ARG A 538 9.08 21.53 15.76
N ILE A 539 7.92 20.99 16.07
CA ILE A 539 7.60 19.57 15.88
C ILE A 539 6.41 19.45 14.94
N ILE A 540 6.52 18.55 13.98
CA ILE A 540 5.55 18.34 12.93
C ILE A 540 4.99 16.93 13.05
N PHE A 541 3.68 16.82 13.17
CA PHE A 541 2.95 15.55 13.09
C PHE A 541 2.20 15.50 11.76
N THR A 542 2.32 14.36 11.08
CA THR A 542 1.56 14.09 9.85
C THR A 542 0.58 12.95 10.08
N MET A 543 -0.65 13.13 9.60
CA MET A 543 -1.75 12.16 9.72
C MET A 543 -2.35 11.92 8.34
N PRO A 544 -1.85 10.92 7.60
CA PRO A 544 -2.35 10.63 6.27
C PRO A 544 -3.78 10.11 6.29
N GLY A 545 -4.55 10.45 5.26
CA GLY A 545 -5.96 10.06 5.14
C GLY A 545 -6.91 10.89 6.00
N VAL A 546 -6.44 11.95 6.66
CA VAL A 546 -7.25 12.86 7.48
C VAL A 546 -7.11 14.27 6.93
N SER A 547 -8.22 15.00 6.79
CA SER A 547 -8.22 16.41 6.40
C SER A 547 -8.32 17.36 7.61
N HIS A 548 -8.07 18.65 7.41
CA HIS A 548 -8.20 19.69 8.43
C HIS A 548 -9.64 19.96 8.85
N GLN A 549 -10.62 19.46 8.10
CA GLN A 549 -12.05 19.54 8.41
C GLN A 549 -12.52 18.38 9.31
N HIS A 550 -11.69 17.35 9.48
CA HIS A 550 -12.04 16.18 10.27
C HIS A 550 -12.07 16.51 11.78
N TYR A 551 -12.99 15.90 12.54
CA TYR A 551 -13.17 16.17 13.98
C TYR A 551 -11.93 15.85 14.83
N ILE A 552 -11.00 15.03 14.32
CA ILE A 552 -9.72 14.73 14.98
C ILE A 552 -8.87 15.99 15.14
N LYS A 553 -8.93 16.94 14.19
CA LYS A 553 -8.28 18.24 14.33
C LYS A 553 -8.80 19.00 15.53
N GLU A 554 -10.11 18.95 15.79
CA GLU A 554 -10.73 19.58 16.97
C GLU A 554 -10.25 18.92 18.27
N ILE A 555 -10.18 17.59 18.31
CA ILE A 555 -9.66 16.85 19.47
C ILE A 555 -8.22 17.27 19.80
N ILE A 556 -7.35 17.31 18.78
CA ILE A 556 -5.94 17.71 18.94
C ILE A 556 -5.83 19.17 19.35
N GLN A 557 -6.59 20.06 18.70
CA GLN A 557 -6.58 21.48 19.01
C GLN A 557 -7.04 21.74 20.45
N ASN A 558 -8.09 21.06 20.92
CA ASN A 558 -8.56 21.19 22.29
C ASN A 558 -7.49 20.76 23.30
N GLU A 559 -6.71 19.71 23.00
CA GLU A 559 -5.62 19.29 23.88
C GLU A 559 -4.48 20.30 23.92
N LEU A 560 -4.07 20.84 22.77
CA LEU A 560 -3.02 21.86 22.69
C LEU A 560 -3.43 23.18 23.35
N ASN A 561 -4.72 23.55 23.26
CA ASN A 561 -5.26 24.71 23.94
C ASN A 561 -5.21 24.58 25.46
N LYS A 562 -5.43 23.39 26.03
CA LYS A 562 -5.31 23.16 27.49
C LYS A 562 -3.88 23.38 27.98
N THR A 563 -2.89 23.16 27.12
CA THR A 563 -1.47 23.31 27.43
C THR A 563 -0.87 24.63 26.92
N GLU A 564 -1.70 25.54 26.41
CA GLU A 564 -1.30 26.85 25.87
C GLU A 564 -0.22 26.76 24.77
N MET A 565 -0.20 25.65 24.02
CA MET A 565 0.75 25.44 22.93
C MET A 565 0.24 26.01 21.61
N GLU A 566 1.06 26.82 20.94
CA GLU A 566 0.72 27.36 19.63
C GLU A 566 0.90 26.29 18.56
N ALA A 567 -0.15 26.05 17.76
CA ALA A 567 -0.09 25.12 16.65
C ALA A 567 -0.78 25.62 15.38
N ILE A 568 -0.22 25.24 14.23
CA ILE A 568 -0.84 25.42 12.91
C ILE A 568 -1.37 24.08 12.40
N PHE A 569 -2.56 24.12 11.82
CA PHE A 569 -3.18 22.99 11.14
C PHE A 569 -3.42 23.30 9.67
N TYR A 570 -3.02 22.41 8.78
CA TYR A 570 -3.34 22.51 7.35
C TYR A 570 -3.43 21.14 6.69
N THR A 571 -4.02 21.09 5.49
CA THR A 571 -4.07 19.87 4.68
C THR A 571 -3.17 20.03 3.47
N ILE A 572 -2.38 19.00 3.22
CA ILE A 572 -1.57 18.84 2.01
C ILE A 572 -2.00 17.57 1.28
N GLY A 573 -1.72 17.50 -0.03
CA GLY A 573 -1.77 16.27 -0.79
C GLY A 573 -0.64 16.13 -1.78
N ILE A 574 -0.36 14.87 -2.16
CA ILE A 574 0.77 14.55 -3.05
C ILE A 574 0.51 15.19 -4.42
N ALA A 575 1.42 16.06 -4.85
CA ALA A 575 1.40 16.66 -6.18
C ALA A 575 2.40 15.98 -7.11
N ASN A 576 3.60 15.69 -6.60
CA ASN A 576 4.64 14.99 -7.34
C ASN A 576 5.43 14.07 -6.41
N SER A 577 5.82 12.89 -6.91
CA SER A 577 6.74 11.99 -6.24
C SER A 577 7.69 11.40 -7.28
N LYS A 578 8.99 11.51 -7.02
CA LYS A 578 10.05 10.91 -7.82
C LYS A 578 10.95 10.02 -6.99
N ILE A 579 11.51 9.00 -7.65
CA ILE A 579 12.57 8.17 -7.07
C ILE A 579 13.88 8.93 -7.25
N LEU A 580 14.67 9.04 -6.17
CA LEU A 580 16.01 9.60 -6.23
C LEU A 580 17.04 8.49 -6.40
N SER A 581 17.58 8.37 -7.61
CA SER A 581 18.75 7.55 -7.89
C SER A 581 19.97 8.14 -7.17
N LEU A 582 20.42 7.51 -6.09
CA LEU A 582 21.60 7.95 -5.34
C LEU A 582 22.85 8.03 -6.22
N HIS A 583 23.06 7.07 -7.11
CA HIS A 583 24.19 7.09 -8.05
C HIS A 583 24.18 8.33 -8.96
N GLU A 584 23.00 8.86 -9.33
CA GLU A 584 22.89 10.09 -10.13
C GLU A 584 23.18 11.34 -9.30
N LEU A 585 22.80 11.37 -8.00
CA LEU A 585 23.08 12.50 -7.09
C LEU A 585 24.58 12.72 -6.84
N TYR A 586 25.38 11.68 -7.05
CA TYR A 586 26.81 11.66 -6.76
C TYR A 586 27.72 11.83 -7.97
N ASP A 587 27.15 11.97 -9.17
CA ASP A 587 27.90 12.45 -10.33
C ASP A 587 28.07 13.98 -10.23
N PHE A 588 28.85 14.39 -9.22
CA PHE A 588 28.91 15.77 -8.74
C PHE A 588 29.43 16.74 -9.80
N ASP A 589 30.30 16.28 -10.70
CA ASP A 589 30.86 17.11 -11.76
C ASP A 589 29.87 17.37 -12.90
N ASP A 590 29.00 16.41 -13.23
CA ASP A 590 27.89 16.61 -14.17
C ASP A 590 26.76 17.46 -13.58
N GLN A 591 26.57 17.41 -12.25
CA GLN A 591 25.53 18.19 -11.56
C GLN A 591 25.93 19.64 -11.24
N LYS A 592 27.23 19.95 -11.04
CA LYS A 592 27.73 21.32 -10.80
C LYS A 592 27.17 22.33 -11.81
N TRP A 593 27.07 21.93 -13.08
CA TRP A 593 26.59 22.78 -14.16
C TRP A 593 25.08 23.02 -14.13
N LYS A 594 24.29 22.03 -13.67
CA LYS A 594 22.83 22.15 -13.50
C LYS A 594 22.45 23.01 -12.29
N ILE A 595 23.30 23.03 -11.25
CA ILE A 595 23.11 23.85 -10.04
C ILE A 595 23.46 25.33 -10.31
N LYS A 596 24.36 25.63 -11.25
CA LYS A 596 24.70 27.02 -11.66
C LYS A 596 23.54 27.79 -12.34
N GLY A 597 22.35 27.20 -12.46
CA GLY A 597 21.18 27.83 -13.09
C GLY A 597 19.87 27.61 -12.32
N ILE A 598 19.91 27.21 -11.04
CA ILE A 598 18.76 27.38 -10.15
C ILE A 598 18.67 28.86 -9.79
#